data_AF-A0A7K0UAQ0-F1
#
_entry.id   AF-A0A7K0UAQ0-F1
#
_cell.length_a   1.000
_cell.length_b   1.000
_cell.length_c   1.000
_cell.angle_alpha   90.00
_cell.angle_beta   90.00
_cell.angle_gamma   90.00
#
_symmetry.space_group_name_H-M   'P 1'
#
loop_
_entity.id
_entity.type
_entity.pdbx_description
1 polymer ?
#
loop_
_entity_poly.entity_id
_entity_poly.type
_entity_poly.pdbx_seq_one_letter_code
_entity_poly.pdbx_strand_id
1 'polypeptide(L)'
;MSTEYIPGTCNLGKSEVRRRQIVALIGAAFSISSGATLASSDVSTIGKFSIILPLMVFAIGFVQSRKKFCLAYGFAGTFNLGKMGEISKVQNPIDRAADRKTALIILLQSAALALVLAIAFVLATR
;
A
#
# COMPACT_ATOMS: atom_id res chain seq x y z
N MET A 1 -1.84 -15.95 -12.78
CA MET A 1 -1.43 -15.39 -11.47
C MET A 1 -0.44 -16.39 -10.87
N SER A 2 0.64 -15.95 -10.22
CA SER A 2 1.60 -16.91 -9.64
C SER A 2 0.85 -17.78 -8.63
N THR A 3 0.96 -19.10 -8.80
CA THR A 3 0.47 -20.09 -7.84
C THR A 3 1.55 -20.44 -6.81
N GLU A 4 2.75 -19.89 -6.98
CA GLU A 4 3.93 -20.16 -6.17
C GLU A 4 4.53 -18.88 -5.60
N TYR A 5 5.22 -19.04 -4.48
CA TYR A 5 5.95 -17.98 -3.80
C TYR A 5 7.22 -17.69 -4.58
N ILE A 6 7.49 -16.41 -4.84
CA ILE A 6 8.70 -15.98 -5.52
C ILE A 6 9.37 -14.91 -4.65
N PRO A 7 10.56 -15.20 -4.08
CA PRO A 7 11.28 -14.25 -3.25
C PRO A 7 11.41 -12.87 -3.89
N GLY A 8 11.08 -11.83 -3.14
CA GLY A 8 11.13 -10.43 -3.57
C GLY A 8 10.17 -10.06 -4.70
N THR A 9 9.30 -10.96 -5.14
CA THR A 9 8.47 -10.75 -6.34
C THR A 9 6.99 -11.02 -6.08
N CYS A 10 6.63 -12.14 -5.45
CA CYS A 10 5.25 -12.51 -5.21
C CYS A 10 5.08 -13.29 -3.90
N ASN A 11 4.33 -12.72 -2.95
CA ASN A 11 3.98 -13.38 -1.68
C ASN A 11 2.46 -13.35 -1.39
N LEU A 12 1.65 -13.00 -2.39
CA LEU A 12 0.18 -12.95 -2.31
C LEU A 12 -0.53 -13.83 -3.33
N GLY A 13 -1.52 -14.58 -2.85
CA GLY A 13 -2.51 -15.28 -3.64
C GLY A 13 -3.63 -14.37 -4.16
N LYS A 14 -4.51 -14.91 -5.01
CA LYS A 14 -5.56 -14.15 -5.73
C LYS A 14 -6.53 -13.44 -4.79
N SER A 15 -6.96 -14.13 -3.74
CA SER A 15 -7.86 -13.61 -2.70
C SER A 15 -7.23 -12.42 -1.95
N GLU A 16 -5.97 -12.55 -1.52
CA GLU A 16 -5.24 -11.50 -0.83
C GLU A 16 -4.99 -10.28 -1.73
N VAL A 17 -4.65 -10.47 -3.02
CA VAL A 17 -4.53 -9.35 -3.97
C VAL A 17 -5.85 -8.60 -4.10
N ARG A 18 -6.98 -9.31 -4.19
CA ARG A 18 -8.30 -8.69 -4.24
C ARG A 18 -8.58 -7.85 -2.99
N ARG A 19 -8.13 -8.30 -1.82
CA ARG A 19 -8.23 -7.51 -0.57
C ARG A 19 -7.41 -6.23 -0.63
N ARG A 20 -6.19 -6.25 -1.20
CA ARG A 20 -5.39 -5.02 -1.38
C ARG A 20 -6.03 -4.05 -2.35
N GLN A 21 -6.71 -4.55 -3.39
CA GLN A 21 -7.52 -3.70 -4.28
C GLN A 21 -8.69 -3.05 -3.52
N ILE A 22 -9.39 -3.81 -2.66
CA ILE A 22 -10.47 -3.25 -1.83
C ILE A 22 -9.93 -2.19 -0.88
N VAL A 23 -8.80 -2.44 -0.21
CA VAL A 23 -8.14 -1.44 0.65
C VAL A 23 -7.78 -0.19 -0.15
N ALA A 24 -7.29 -0.33 -1.37
CA ALA A 24 -7.02 0.81 -2.25
C ALA A 24 -8.30 1.60 -2.54
N LEU A 25 -9.39 0.95 -2.91
CA LEU A 25 -10.68 1.60 -3.19
C LEU A 25 -11.23 2.33 -1.96
N ILE A 26 -11.16 1.71 -0.77
CA ILE A 26 -11.57 2.34 0.49
C ILE A 26 -10.70 3.57 0.78
N GLY A 27 -9.37 3.44 0.63
CA GLY A 27 -8.45 4.55 0.78
C GLY A 27 -8.77 5.70 -0.18
N ALA A 28 -9.06 5.40 -1.45
CA ALA A 28 -9.44 6.40 -2.45
C ALA A 28 -10.75 7.11 -2.09
N ALA A 29 -11.77 6.37 -1.65
CA ALA A 29 -13.04 6.95 -1.21
C ALA A 29 -12.85 7.89 -0.01
N PHE A 30 -12.04 7.49 0.98
CA PHE A 30 -11.69 8.35 2.11
C PHE A 30 -10.88 9.57 1.68
N SER A 31 -9.90 9.42 0.78
CA SER A 31 -9.14 10.55 0.24
C SER A 31 -10.04 11.55 -0.48
N ILE A 32 -11.00 11.10 -1.29
CA ILE A 32 -11.93 12.00 -1.98
C ILE A 32 -12.81 12.75 -0.97
N SER A 33 -13.39 12.02 -0.01
CA SER A 33 -14.26 12.61 1.01
C SER A 33 -13.51 13.63 1.89
N SER A 34 -12.37 13.24 2.47
CA SER A 34 -11.54 14.15 3.27
C SER A 34 -10.99 15.31 2.44
N GLY A 35 -10.63 15.07 1.18
CA GLY A 35 -10.16 16.10 0.26
C GLY A 35 -11.21 17.16 -0.01
N ALA A 36 -12.47 16.76 -0.26
CA ALA A 36 -13.58 17.68 -0.45
C ALA A 36 -13.83 18.55 0.80
N THR A 37 -13.78 17.94 1.99
CA THR A 37 -13.90 18.68 3.25
C THR A 37 -12.74 19.65 3.44
N LEU A 38 -11.48 19.22 3.24
CA LEU A 38 -10.30 20.06 3.40
C LEU A 38 -10.23 21.20 2.37
N ALA A 39 -10.75 21.00 1.16
CA ALA A 39 -10.77 22.01 0.11
C ALA A 39 -11.82 23.11 0.36
N SER A 40 -12.94 22.75 0.99
CA SER A 40 -14.07 23.66 1.28
C SER A 40 -13.98 24.33 2.66
N SER A 41 -13.09 23.85 3.54
CA SER A 41 -12.91 24.37 4.89
C SER A 41 -11.79 25.40 4.94
N ASP A 42 -11.89 26.36 5.87
CA ASP A 42 -10.85 27.37 6.13
C ASP A 42 -9.71 26.79 6.98
N VAL A 43 -9.00 25.83 6.39
CA VAL A 43 -7.87 25.12 7.01
C VAL A 43 -6.57 25.67 6.45
N SER A 44 -5.58 25.87 7.32
CA SER A 44 -4.25 26.32 6.90
C SER A 44 -3.62 25.40 5.85
N THR A 45 -2.75 25.95 5.01
CA THR A 45 -2.03 25.18 3.97
C THR A 45 -1.28 23.98 4.54
N ILE A 46 -0.72 24.12 5.75
CA ILE A 46 -0.05 23.02 6.45
C ILE A 46 -1.08 21.97 6.90
N GLY A 47 -2.24 22.39 7.41
CA GLY A 47 -3.31 21.48 7.82
C GLY A 47 -3.87 20.62 6.68
N LYS A 48 -3.90 21.16 5.45
CA LYS A 48 -4.34 20.42 4.25
C LYS A 48 -3.46 19.20 3.93
N PHE A 49 -2.19 19.16 4.38
CA PHE A 49 -1.33 17.98 4.24
C PHE A 49 -1.80 16.75 5.04
N SER A 50 -2.75 16.89 5.98
CA SER A 50 -3.38 15.76 6.67
C SER A 50 -4.03 14.75 5.70
N ILE A 51 -4.36 15.17 4.47
CA ILE A 51 -4.83 14.31 3.38
C ILE A 51 -3.86 13.16 3.04
N ILE A 52 -2.58 13.28 3.42
CA ILE A 52 -1.58 12.23 3.21
C ILE A 52 -1.97 10.92 3.89
N LEU A 53 -2.72 10.94 5.00
CA LEU A 53 -3.11 9.74 5.74
C LEU A 53 -4.02 8.81 4.93
N PRO A 54 -5.19 9.23 4.43
CA PRO A 54 -6.00 8.37 3.56
C PRO A 54 -5.30 8.07 2.23
N LEU A 55 -4.49 8.99 1.69
CA LEU A 55 -3.70 8.74 0.48
C LEU A 55 -2.66 7.62 0.67
N MET A 56 -2.07 7.49 1.86
CA MET A 56 -1.18 6.38 2.19
C MET A 56 -1.91 5.04 2.18
N VAL A 57 -3.14 4.98 2.72
CA VAL A 57 -3.96 3.75 2.68
C VAL A 57 -4.24 3.34 1.22
N PHE A 58 -4.64 4.31 0.39
CA PHE A 58 -4.80 4.10 -1.05
C PHE A 58 -3.51 3.59 -1.70
N ALA A 59 -2.41 4.32 -1.53
CA ALA A 59 -1.15 4.05 -2.20
C ALA A 59 -0.58 2.67 -1.82
N ILE A 60 -0.62 2.30 -0.54
CA ILE A 60 -0.17 0.99 -0.07
C ILE A 60 -1.00 -0.13 -0.70
N GLY A 61 -2.34 -0.01 -0.67
CA GLY A 61 -3.23 -1.01 -1.29
C GLY A 61 -2.99 -1.14 -2.79
N PHE A 62 -2.87 0.00 -3.48
CA PHE A 62 -2.62 0.09 -4.91
C PHE A 62 -1.30 -0.57 -5.30
N VAL A 63 -0.18 -0.13 -4.71
CA VAL A 63 1.16 -0.65 -5.04
C VAL A 63 1.28 -2.13 -4.71
N GLN A 64 0.84 -2.57 -3.51
CA GLN A 64 0.88 -3.99 -3.14
C GLN A 64 0.05 -4.86 -4.09
N SER A 65 -1.15 -4.41 -4.49
CA SER A 65 -2.01 -5.18 -5.41
C SER A 65 -1.40 -5.32 -6.80
N ARG A 66 -0.73 -4.28 -7.31
CA ARG A 66 -0.05 -4.28 -8.61
C ARG A 66 1.18 -5.18 -8.60
N LYS A 67 1.97 -5.10 -7.52
CA LYS A 67 3.16 -5.95 -7.34
C LYS A 67 2.84 -7.37 -6.91
N LYS A 68 1.61 -7.65 -6.45
CA LYS A 68 1.21 -8.94 -5.86
C LYS A 68 2.10 -9.32 -4.67
N PHE A 69 2.54 -8.30 -3.95
CA PHE A 69 3.47 -8.42 -2.85
C PHE A 69 3.02 -7.57 -1.68
N CYS A 70 2.87 -8.19 -0.53
CA CYS A 70 2.55 -7.55 0.73
C CYS A 70 3.81 -7.21 1.51
N LEU A 71 4.00 -5.93 1.81
CA LEU A 71 5.15 -5.45 2.57
C LEU A 71 5.16 -5.99 4.01
N ALA A 72 3.99 -6.17 4.63
CA ALA A 72 3.90 -6.68 6.00
C ALA A 72 4.38 -8.14 6.08
N TYR A 73 3.96 -8.96 5.12
CA TYR A 73 4.47 -10.32 4.95
C TYR A 73 5.96 -10.34 4.63
N GLY A 74 6.43 -9.44 3.76
CA GLY A 74 7.87 -9.34 3.46
C GLY A 74 8.73 -8.99 4.69
N PHE A 75 8.24 -8.11 5.58
CA PHE A 75 8.93 -7.82 6.84
C PHE A 75 8.86 -8.98 7.84
N ALA A 76 7.70 -9.61 7.95
CA ALA A 76 7.47 -10.75 8.85
C ALA A 76 8.18 -12.04 8.40
N GLY A 77 8.63 -12.12 7.14
CA GLY A 77 9.18 -13.35 6.56
C GLY A 77 8.09 -14.39 6.34
N THR A 78 6.93 -13.97 5.86
CA THR A 78 5.77 -14.82 5.59
C THR A 78 5.23 -14.62 4.18
N PHE A 79 4.30 -15.47 3.76
CA PHE A 79 3.54 -15.34 2.53
C PHE A 79 2.17 -16.02 2.67
N ASN A 80 1.22 -15.68 1.79
CA ASN A 80 -0.04 -16.41 1.70
C ASN A 80 -0.47 -16.53 0.23
N LEU A 81 -0.52 -17.77 -0.27
CA LEU A 81 -0.98 -18.09 -1.63
C LEU A 81 -2.28 -18.89 -1.65
N GLY A 82 -2.66 -19.46 -0.51
CA GLY A 82 -3.81 -20.34 -0.35
C GLY A 82 -5.07 -19.57 0.02
N LYS A 83 -5.82 -20.12 0.97
CA LYS A 83 -7.01 -19.45 1.50
C LYS A 83 -6.61 -18.27 2.38
N MET A 84 -7.54 -17.33 2.55
CA MET A 84 -7.36 -16.21 3.47
C MET A 84 -6.95 -16.73 4.86
N GLY A 85 -5.87 -16.19 5.42
CA GLY A 85 -5.35 -16.59 6.73
C GLY A 85 -4.41 -17.80 6.73
N GLU A 86 -4.26 -18.52 5.62
CA GLU A 86 -3.30 -19.63 5.45
C GLU A 86 -1.86 -19.12 5.25
N ILE A 87 -1.33 -18.50 6.30
CA ILE A 87 -0.01 -17.87 6.29
C ILE A 87 1.08 -18.93 6.43
N SER A 88 2.02 -18.92 5.50
CA SER A 88 3.23 -19.76 5.50
C SER A 88 4.47 -18.95 5.84
N LYS A 89 5.50 -19.61 6.38
CA LYS A 89 6.79 -18.99 6.75
C LYS A 89 7.81 -19.18 5.64
N VAL A 90 8.61 -18.14 5.39
CA VAL A 90 9.78 -18.21 4.50
C VAL A 90 10.95 -18.81 5.27
N GLN A 91 11.39 -20.00 4.85
CA GLN A 91 12.40 -20.78 5.59
C GLN A 91 13.83 -20.25 5.35
N ASN A 92 14.16 -19.95 4.10
CA ASN A 92 15.49 -19.52 3.70
C ASN A 92 15.76 -18.07 4.13
N PRO A 93 16.86 -17.78 4.86
CA PRO A 93 17.22 -16.42 5.25
C PRO A 93 17.51 -15.49 4.07
N ILE A 94 18.02 -16.00 2.95
CA ILE A 94 18.30 -15.21 1.74
C ILE A 94 16.99 -14.68 1.15
N ASP A 95 15.97 -15.55 1.07
CA ASP A 95 14.65 -15.18 0.57
C ASP A 95 13.98 -14.14 1.49
N ARG A 96 14.12 -14.28 2.81
CA ARG A 96 13.66 -13.26 3.77
C ARG A 96 14.36 -11.91 3.56
N ALA A 97 15.65 -11.89 3.25
CA ALA A 97 16.36 -10.65 2.97
C ALA A 97 15.86 -9.98 1.68
N ALA A 98 15.62 -10.77 0.63
CA ALA A 98 15.03 -10.28 -0.63
C ALA A 98 13.62 -9.71 -0.42
N ASP A 99 12.80 -10.38 0.39
CA ASP A 99 11.46 -9.95 0.74
C ASP A 99 11.45 -8.65 1.55
N ARG A 100 12.36 -8.49 2.53
CA ARG A 100 12.52 -7.25 3.31
C ARG A 100 12.95 -6.08 2.44
N LYS A 101 13.88 -6.30 1.52
CA LYS A 101 14.29 -5.27 0.54
C LYS A 101 13.10 -4.82 -0.30
N THR A 102 12.31 -5.78 -0.79
CA THR A 102 11.12 -5.50 -1.59
C THR A 102 10.05 -4.77 -0.78
N ALA A 103 9.84 -5.16 0.47
CA ALA A 103 8.92 -4.50 1.40
C ALA A 103 9.29 -3.02 1.63
N LEU A 104 10.58 -2.73 1.83
CA LEU A 104 11.09 -1.35 1.92
C LEU A 104 10.84 -0.56 0.64
N ILE A 105 11.14 -1.15 -0.54
CA ILE A 105 10.89 -0.50 -1.82
C ILE A 105 9.41 -0.17 -1.99
N ILE A 106 8.51 -1.09 -1.65
CA ILE A 106 7.05 -0.86 -1.74
C ILE A 106 6.60 0.23 -0.78
N LEU A 107 7.14 0.25 0.44
CA LEU A 107 6.83 1.30 1.42
C LEU A 107 7.26 2.68 0.89
N LEU A 108 8.48 2.80 0.39
CA LEU A 108 9.00 4.05 -0.19
C LEU A 108 8.21 4.47 -1.43
N GLN A 109 7.86 3.54 -2.31
CA GLN A 109 7.02 3.84 -3.49
C GLN A 109 5.63 4.33 -3.09
N SER A 110 5.04 3.72 -2.06
CA SER A 110 3.72 4.12 -1.57
C SER A 110 3.77 5.50 -0.90
N ALA A 111 4.81 5.75 -0.09
CA ALA A 111 5.05 7.05 0.53
C ALA A 111 5.29 8.16 -0.49
N ALA A 112 6.12 7.90 -1.51
CA ALA A 112 6.36 8.85 -2.59
C ALA A 112 5.07 9.16 -3.37
N LEU A 113 4.28 8.13 -3.72
CA LEU A 113 3.00 8.33 -4.41
C LEU A 113 2.03 9.16 -3.57
N ALA A 114 1.85 8.84 -2.29
CA ALA A 114 0.96 9.58 -1.40
C ALA A 114 1.42 11.03 -1.21
N LEU A 115 2.73 11.27 -1.08
CA LEU A 115 3.30 12.61 -0.97
C LEU A 115 3.07 13.44 -2.23
N VAL A 116 3.32 12.86 -3.42
CA VAL A 116 3.08 13.54 -4.71
C VAL A 116 1.60 13.92 -4.84
N LEU A 117 0.69 13.00 -4.51
CA LEU A 117 -0.76 13.27 -4.55
C LEU A 117 -1.17 14.34 -3.53
N ALA A 118 -0.61 14.32 -2.31
CA ALA A 118 -0.88 15.32 -1.29
C ALA A 118 -0.39 16.71 -1.71
N ILE A 119 0.83 16.80 -2.28
CA ILE A 119 1.36 18.06 -2.82
C ILE A 119 0.46 18.56 -3.95
N ALA A 120 0.07 17.70 -4.89
CA ALA A 120 -0.82 18.07 -5.99
C ALA A 120 -2.17 18.59 -5.47
N PHE A 121 -2.76 17.91 -4.48
CA PHE A 121 -4.00 18.36 -3.83
C PHE A 121 -3.83 19.74 -3.17
N VAL A 122 -2.78 19.92 -2.37
CA VAL A 122 -2.52 21.20 -1.69
C VAL A 122 -2.31 22.32 -2.71
N LEU A 123 -1.56 22.09 -3.79
CA LEU A 123 -1.36 23.09 -4.84
C LEU A 123 -2.65 23.42 -5.60
N ALA A 124 -3.51 22.43 -5.86
CA ALA A 124 -4.77 22.61 -6.57
C ALA A 124 -5.88 23.26 -5.72
N THR A 125 -5.72 23.29 -4.40
CA THR A 125 -6.71 23.81 -3.43
C THR A 125 -6.17 24.99 -2.62
N ARG A 126 -5.04 25.57 -3.05
CA ARG A 126 -4.49 26.79 -2.49
C ARG A 126 -5.33 28.01 -2.84
#